data_AF-A0A2G5WFP1-F1
#
_entry.id   AF-A0A2G5WFP1-F1
#
_cell.length_a   1.000
_cell.length_b   1.000
_cell.length_c   1.000
_cell.angle_alpha   90.00
_cell.angle_beta   90.00
_cell.angle_gamma   90.00
#
_symmetry.space_group_name_H-M   'P 1'
#
loop_
_entity.id
_entity.type
_entity.pdbx_description
1 polymer ?
#
loop_
_entity_poly.entity_id
_entity_poly.type
_entity_poly.pdbx_seq_one_letter_code
_entity_poly.pdbx_strand_id
1 'polypeptide(L)'
;MVILENTKYEIEVEFREGFDEEALNERFSEVLLKYDYILGDWGYGQLRLKGFFEDRNSKSTYETKISTVQDYIYEYCNFGCAYFILKKIGKVKPEQESATELKTETPDKE
;
A
#
# COMPACT_ATOMS: atom_id res chain seq x y z
N MET A 1 -5.12 -8.53 -0.95
CA MET A 1 -3.86 -8.66 -1.75
C MET A 1 -4.10 -7.99 -3.08
N VAL A 2 -3.11 -7.29 -3.63
CA VAL A 2 -3.23 -6.56 -4.91
C VAL A 2 -2.06 -6.83 -5.82
N ILE A 3 -2.25 -6.65 -7.12
CA ILE A 3 -1.20 -6.84 -8.13
C ILE A 3 -0.99 -5.50 -8.84
N LEU A 4 0.23 -4.98 -8.75
CA LEU A 4 0.66 -3.72 -9.37
C LEU A 4 1.86 -4.03 -10.26
N GLU A 5 1.80 -3.71 -11.55
CA GLU A 5 2.92 -3.93 -12.50
C GLU A 5 3.54 -5.34 -12.41
N ASN A 6 2.70 -6.38 -12.47
CA ASN A 6 3.10 -7.80 -12.34
C ASN A 6 3.83 -8.15 -11.01
N THR A 7 3.65 -7.33 -9.98
CA THR A 7 4.20 -7.54 -8.65
C THR A 7 3.05 -7.68 -7.66
N LYS A 8 3.08 -8.75 -6.87
CA LYS A 8 2.09 -9.02 -5.84
C LYS A 8 2.45 -8.27 -4.57
N TYR A 9 1.45 -7.56 -4.05
CA TYR A 9 1.50 -6.82 -2.80
C TYR A 9 0.43 -7.34 -1.84
N GLU A 10 0.77 -7.37 -0.55
CA GLU A 10 -0.14 -7.71 0.54
C GLU A 10 -0.32 -6.50 1.44
N ILE A 11 -1.55 -6.28 1.92
CA ILE A 11 -1.84 -5.21 2.88
C ILE A 11 -1.36 -5.72 4.23
N GLU A 12 -0.26 -5.16 4.73
CA GLU A 12 0.30 -5.51 6.03
C GLU A 12 -0.37 -4.69 7.14
N VAL A 13 -0.72 -3.44 6.85
CA VAL A 13 -1.41 -2.53 7.78
C VAL A 13 -2.48 -1.77 7.03
N GLU A 14 -3.66 -1.67 7.63
CA GLU A 14 -4.74 -0.79 7.17
C GLU A 14 -5.26 0.00 8.36
N PHE A 15 -5.43 1.31 8.17
CA PHE A 15 -5.97 2.20 9.18
C PHE A 15 -7.05 3.09 8.59
N ARG A 16 -8.23 3.07 9.23
CA ARG A 16 -9.42 3.87 8.85
C ARG A 16 -9.86 3.66 7.40
N GLU A 17 -9.86 2.42 6.92
CA GLU A 17 -10.31 2.08 5.56
C GLU A 17 -9.57 2.91 4.48
N GLY A 18 -8.30 3.24 4.74
CA GLY A 18 -7.51 4.08 3.85
C GLY A 18 -7.07 3.40 2.56
N PHE A 19 -7.25 2.08 2.45
CA PHE A 19 -6.89 1.34 1.26
C PHE A 19 -7.97 1.52 0.18
N ASP A 20 -7.58 2.07 -0.95
CA ASP A 20 -8.43 2.25 -2.13
C ASP A 20 -7.65 1.78 -3.36
N GLU A 21 -8.14 0.73 -4.02
CA GLU A 21 -7.44 0.09 -5.14
C GLU A 21 -7.42 0.98 -6.40
N GLU A 22 -8.49 1.74 -6.66
CA GLU A 22 -8.56 2.63 -7.82
C GLU A 22 -7.58 3.80 -7.65
N ALA A 23 -7.62 4.46 -6.48
CA ALA A 23 -6.72 5.58 -6.18
C ALA A 23 -5.25 5.13 -6.15
N LEU A 24 -4.97 3.93 -5.63
CA LEU A 24 -3.65 3.34 -5.63
C LEU A 24 -3.14 3.13 -7.07
N ASN A 25 -3.94 2.49 -7.93
CA ASN A 25 -3.54 2.25 -9.33
C ASN A 25 -3.30 3.56 -10.09
N GLU A 26 -4.12 4.58 -9.86
CA GLU A 26 -3.96 5.89 -10.52
C GLU A 26 -2.67 6.61 -10.08
N ARG A 27 -2.29 6.48 -8.81
CA ARG A 27 -1.08 7.13 -8.25
C ARG A 27 0.17 6.29 -8.32
N PHE A 28 0.05 5.00 -8.58
CA PHE A 28 1.18 4.07 -8.62
C PHE A 28 2.17 4.47 -9.72
N SER A 29 3.45 4.32 -9.44
CA SER A 29 4.52 4.58 -10.40
C SER A 29 5.55 3.47 -10.31
N GLU A 30 6.10 3.07 -11.45
CA GLU A 30 7.13 2.03 -11.56
C GLU A 30 8.36 2.32 -10.68
N VAL A 31 8.63 3.60 -10.38
CA VAL A 31 9.71 3.98 -9.45
C VAL A 31 9.53 3.36 -8.06
N LEU A 32 8.28 3.03 -7.67
CA LEU A 32 7.96 2.40 -6.40
C LEU A 32 8.31 0.90 -6.37
N LEU A 33 8.46 0.25 -7.52
CA LEU A 33 8.78 -1.18 -7.63
C LEU A 33 10.14 -1.53 -7.02
N LYS A 34 11.04 -0.56 -6.88
CA LYS A 34 12.35 -0.77 -6.27
C LYS A 34 12.28 -0.99 -4.76
N TYR A 35 11.21 -0.56 -4.11
CA TYR A 35 11.02 -0.64 -2.66
C TYR A 35 10.35 -1.96 -2.25
N ASP A 36 10.54 -2.34 -1.00
CA ASP A 36 10.00 -3.57 -0.40
C ASP A 36 8.62 -3.31 0.22
N TYR A 37 8.38 -2.08 0.68
CA TYR A 37 7.13 -1.63 1.27
C TYR A 37 6.66 -0.33 0.61
N ILE A 38 5.35 -0.13 0.55
CA ILE A 38 4.74 1.09 0.05
C ILE A 38 3.73 1.56 1.09
N LEU A 39 3.95 2.75 1.64
CA LEU A 39 2.97 3.47 2.44
C LEU A 39 2.07 4.27 1.49
N GLY A 40 0.76 4.09 1.62
CA GLY A 40 -0.23 5.00 1.09
C GLY A 40 -0.85 5.80 2.23
N ASP A 41 -0.77 7.11 2.19
CA ASP A 41 -1.37 7.99 3.19
C ASP A 41 -2.21 9.10 2.56
N TRP A 42 -3.28 9.50 3.24
CA TRP A 42 -4.23 10.50 2.73
C TRP A 42 -3.91 11.89 3.29
N GLY A 43 -3.19 12.68 2.51
CA GLY A 43 -2.90 14.09 2.80
C GLY A 43 -3.88 15.01 2.08
N TYR A 44 -4.68 15.79 2.82
CA TYR A 44 -5.63 16.77 2.25
C TYR A 44 -6.58 16.17 1.19
N GLY A 45 -7.00 14.92 1.39
CA GLY A 45 -7.88 14.21 0.45
C GLY A 45 -7.18 13.66 -0.79
N GLN A 46 -5.84 13.70 -0.86
CA GLN A 46 -5.07 13.09 -1.93
C GLN A 46 -4.23 11.94 -1.41
N LEU A 47 -4.26 10.82 -2.13
CA LEU A 47 -3.40 9.69 -1.85
C LEU A 47 -1.95 10.02 -2.22
N ARG A 48 -1.06 9.85 -1.25
CA ARG A 48 0.39 9.97 -1.38
C ARG A 48 0.99 8.59 -1.21
N LEU A 49 1.87 8.21 -2.13
CA LEU A 49 2.59 6.95 -2.07
C LEU A 49 4.06 7.21 -1.75
N LYS A 50 4.57 6.54 -0.71
CA LYS A 50 5.99 6.59 -0.33
C LYS A 50 6.55 5.19 -0.18
N GLY A 51 7.67 4.95 -0.83
CA GLY A 51 8.36 3.66 -0.77
C GLY A 51 9.35 3.56 0.38
N PHE A 52 9.39 2.38 1.01
CA PHE A 52 10.30 2.05 2.10
C PHE A 52 10.98 0.70 1.81
N PHE A 53 12.22 0.57 2.25
CA PHE A 53 13.00 -0.66 2.22
C PHE A 53 12.89 -1.41 3.54
N GLU A 54 13.12 -2.71 3.47
CA GLU A 54 13.30 -3.50 4.68
C GLU A 54 14.57 -3.06 5.44
N ASP A 55 14.55 -3.09 6.77
CA ASP A 55 15.66 -2.61 7.61
C ASP A 55 17.01 -3.28 7.35
N ARG A 56 16.96 -4.52 6.85
CA ARG A 56 18.15 -5.32 6.52
C ARG A 56 18.70 -5.03 5.11
N ASN A 57 17.99 -4.25 4.30
CA ASN A 57 18.38 -3.96 2.93
C ASN A 57 19.54 -2.94 2.91
N SER A 58 20.63 -3.27 2.22
CA SER A 58 21.80 -2.40 2.10
C SER A 58 21.53 -1.08 1.35
N LYS A 59 20.40 -1.00 0.63
CA LYS A 59 19.96 0.23 -0.05
C LYS A 59 19.09 1.13 0.84
N SER A 60 18.73 0.69 2.04
CA SER A 60 17.93 1.46 2.97
C SER A 60 18.75 2.61 3.57
N THR A 61 18.37 3.85 3.24
CA THR A 61 18.81 5.03 4.02
C THR A 61 17.93 5.14 5.25
N TYR A 62 18.40 5.86 6.29
CA TYR A 62 17.65 6.01 7.53
C TYR A 62 16.18 6.41 7.31
N GLU A 63 15.91 7.37 6.43
CA GLU A 63 14.57 7.90 6.13
C GLU A 63 13.69 6.96 5.29
N THR A 64 14.27 5.95 4.65
CA THR A 64 13.56 5.00 3.78
C THR A 64 13.41 3.63 4.41
N LYS A 65 13.66 3.50 5.72
CA LYS A 65 13.49 2.23 6.43
C LYS A 65 12.04 2.05 6.87
N ILE A 66 11.56 0.81 6.81
CA ILE A 66 10.22 0.49 7.33
C ILE A 66 10.11 0.80 8.84
N SER A 67 11.20 0.68 9.61
CA SER A 67 11.21 1.09 11.02
C SER A 67 10.89 2.57 11.24
N THR A 68 11.18 3.47 10.30
CA THR A 68 10.90 4.91 10.41
C THR A 68 9.55 5.30 9.79
N VAL A 69 8.75 4.33 9.34
CA VAL A 69 7.44 4.61 8.73
C VAL A 69 6.49 5.28 9.72
N GLN A 70 6.57 4.90 11.00
CA GLN A 70 5.74 5.47 12.06
C GLN A 70 6.06 6.94 12.26
N ASP A 71 7.35 7.31 12.37
CA ASP A 71 7.78 8.70 12.44
C ASP A 71 7.31 9.51 11.24
N TYR A 72 7.37 8.95 10.02
CA TYR A 72 6.83 9.60 8.84
C TYR A 72 5.32 9.85 8.95
N ILE A 73 4.55 8.88 9.41
CA ILE A 73 3.10 9.07 9.61
C ILE A 73 2.86 10.15 10.66
N TYR A 74 3.58 10.15 11.79
CA TYR A 74 3.41 11.17 12.84
C TYR A 74 3.78 12.58 12.38
N GLU A 75 4.80 12.72 11.51
CA GLU A 75 5.28 14.01 11.04
C GLU A 75 4.43 14.57 9.87
N TYR A 76 3.96 13.70 8.96
CA TYR A 76 3.32 14.13 7.71
C TYR A 76 1.82 13.80 7.60
N CYS A 77 1.31 12.85 8.38
CA CYS A 77 -0.11 12.47 8.41
C CYS A 77 -0.78 13.26 9.54
N ASN A 78 -1.70 14.16 9.19
CA ASN A 78 -2.47 14.92 10.18
C ASN A 78 -3.27 13.98 11.12
N PHE A 79 -3.71 14.47 12.27
CA PHE A 79 -4.54 13.69 13.20
C PHE A 79 -5.72 13.01 12.49
N GLY A 80 -5.76 11.69 12.57
CA GLY A 80 -6.85 10.88 12.00
C GLY A 80 -6.76 10.64 10.49
N CYS A 81 -5.61 10.92 9.88
CA CYS A 81 -5.28 10.56 8.52
C CYS A 81 -5.40 9.04 8.31
N ALA A 82 -6.11 8.64 7.26
CA ALA A 82 -6.19 7.24 6.84
C ALA A 82 -4.90 6.86 6.11
N TYR A 83 -4.44 5.64 6.32
CA TYR A 83 -3.23 5.14 5.66
C TYR A 83 -3.24 3.62 5.59
N PHE A 84 -2.41 3.09 4.70
CA PHE A 84 -2.18 1.66 4.54
C PHE A 84 -0.72 1.39 4.19
N ILE A 85 -0.24 0.20 4.55
CA ILE A 85 1.11 -0.26 4.20
C ILE A 85 0.98 -1.54 3.38
N LEU A 86 1.53 -1.51 2.18
CA LEU A 86 1.68 -2.66 1.31
C LEU A 86 3.07 -3.25 1.46
N LYS A 87 3.14 -4.56 1.66
CA LYS A 87 4.36 -5.34 1.58
C LYS A 87 4.47 -6.01 0.23
N LYS A 88 5.61 -5.87 -0.41
CA LYS A 88 5.94 -6.59 -1.65
C LYS A 88 6.20 -8.05 -1.33
N ILE A 89 5.43 -8.95 -1.95
CA ILE A 89 5.57 -10.41 -1.78
C ILE A 89 6.49 -10.98 -2.86
N GLY A 90 6.43 -10.44 -4.08
CA GLY A 90 7.27 -10.88 -5.19
C GLY A 90 6.65 -10.64 -6.55
N LYS A 91 7.38 -10.96 -7.61
CA LYS A 91 6.84 -10.92 -8.98
C LYS A 91 5.91 -12.12 -9.19
N VAL A 92 4.69 -11.84 -9.61
CA VAL A 92 3.80 -12.89 -10.10
C VAL A 92 4.27 -13.26 -11.50
N LYS A 93 4.59 -14.55 -11.71
CA LYS A 93 4.71 -15.07 -13.07
C LYS A 93 3.32 -14.99 -13.71
N PRO A 94 3.20 -14.68 -15.01
CA PRO A 94 1.92 -14.68 -15.69
C PRO A 94 1.45 -16.13 -15.83
N GLU A 95 0.83 -16.65 -14.78
CA GLU A 95 0.07 -17.88 -14.84
C GLU A 95 -1.28 -17.62 -14.17
N GLN A 96 -2.19 -17.13 -15.03
CA GLN A 96 -3.64 -17.23 -14.97
C GLN A 96 -4.37 -16.41 -13.90
N GLU A 97 -5.17 -15.46 -14.39
CA GLU A 97 -6.30 -14.83 -13.70
C GLU A 97 -7.12 -15.86 -12.91
N SER A 98 -7.33 -15.60 -11.63
CA SER A 98 -8.46 -16.18 -10.89
C SER A 98 -8.84 -15.27 -9.73
N ALA A 99 -9.90 -14.51 -10.01
CA ALA A 99 -11.03 -14.21 -9.14
C ALA A 99 -10.74 -13.84 -7.68
N THR A 100 -10.91 -12.56 -7.35
CA THR A 100 -11.60 -12.20 -6.10
C THR A 100 -12.38 -10.90 -6.33
N GLU A 101 -13.50 -11.01 -7.04
CA GLU A 101 -14.60 -10.06 -6.91
C GLU A 101 -15.60 -10.58 -5.87
N LEU A 102 -15.97 -9.67 -4.97
CA LEU A 102 -17.21 -9.56 -4.20
C LEU A 102 -17.61 -10.65 -3.19
N LYS A 103 -17.68 -10.22 -1.93
CA LYS A 103 -18.88 -10.41 -1.10
C LYS A 103 -19.39 -9.07 -0.59
N THR A 104 -20.12 -8.35 -1.44
CA THR A 104 -21.28 -7.59 -0.95
C THR A 104 -22.36 -8.60 -0.63
N GLU A 105 -22.62 -8.84 0.66
CA GLU A 105 -23.86 -9.47 1.10
C GLU A 105 -24.79 -8.37 1.63
N THR A 106 -25.77 -7.99 0.80
CA THR A 106 -27.05 -7.44 1.28
C THR A 106 -28.08 -8.57 1.10
N PRO A 107 -28.89 -8.88 2.13
CA PRO A 107 -30.34 -8.65 2.03
C PRO A 107 -30.91 -8.26 3.43
N ASP A 108 -32.11 -7.78 3.68
CA ASP A 108 -33.34 -7.68 2.91
C ASP A 108 -34.21 -6.56 3.52
N LYS A 109 -35.17 -6.13 2.70
CA LYS A 109 -36.23 -5.17 2.92
C LYS A 109 -37.37 -5.83 3.74
N GLU A 110 -38.00 -5.11 4.65
CA GLU A 110 -39.35 -5.43 5.19
C GLU A 110 -40.35 -4.34 4.79
#